data_AF-A0A355TPR5-F1
#
_entry.id   AF-A0A355TPR5-F1
#
_cell.length_a   1.000
_cell.length_b   1.000
_cell.length_c   1.000
_cell.angle_alpha   90.00
_cell.angle_beta   90.00
_cell.angle_gamma   90.00
#
_symmetry.space_group_name_H-M   'P 1'
#
loop_
_entity.id
_entity.type
_entity.pdbx_description
1 polymer ?
#
loop_
_entity_poly.entity_id
_entity_poly.type
_entity_poly.pdbx_seq_one_letter_code
_entity_poly.pdbx_strand_id
1 'polypeptide(L)'
;MRFYACEANQGKDGEGCSFIVWKDKNGRYIDTRTMSELLEKGETDYLEGFKGSGKQTYKAKLRFQNNTVELETDNGTVVSDAVSLPVSDEILGVCPFDKNCHVTENASSYQCQQICVQNGSHKKGFTMPRVICQRPISHEELAYFLEHGRTELLENFISKYNKPFKGYVVLNPSTGRYGFEFMPRFPKAVASATPSPVTTEANISAQAAASAEAKPKR
;
A
#
# COMPACT_ATOMS: atom_id res chain seq x y z
N MET A 1 19.23 19.29 3.30
CA MET A 1 19.20 18.16 2.34
C MET A 1 18.67 16.90 3.04
N ARG A 2 17.95 16.03 2.31
CA ARG A 2 17.47 14.71 2.79
C ARG A 2 18.32 13.52 2.34
N PHE A 3 19.41 13.81 1.65
CA PHE A 3 20.38 12.85 1.11
C PHE A 3 21.79 13.43 1.24
N TYR A 4 22.78 12.56 1.20
CA TYR A 4 24.16 12.83 0.84
C TYR A 4 24.30 12.70 -0.68
N ALA A 5 25.12 13.54 -1.30
CA ALA A 5 25.42 13.49 -2.73
C ALA A 5 26.86 13.97 -2.97
N CYS A 6 27.43 13.64 -4.13
CA CYS A 6 28.73 14.15 -4.53
C CYS A 6 28.62 15.64 -4.90
N GLU A 7 29.67 16.42 -4.64
CA GLU A 7 29.77 17.81 -5.08
C GLU A 7 29.76 17.93 -6.62
N ALA A 8 30.33 16.93 -7.31
CA ALA A 8 30.28 16.79 -8.77
C ALA A 8 29.03 16.02 -9.29
N ASN A 9 27.93 15.97 -8.53
CA ASN A 9 26.70 15.32 -8.98
C ASN A 9 25.93 16.21 -9.96
N GLN A 10 26.07 15.94 -11.25
CA GLN A 10 25.39 16.64 -12.35
C GLN A 10 24.02 16.01 -12.71
N GLY A 11 23.43 15.24 -11.80
CA GLY A 11 22.17 14.55 -12.02
C GLY A 11 22.33 13.19 -12.70
N LYS A 12 21.26 12.73 -13.35
CA LYS A 12 21.18 11.38 -13.94
C LYS A 12 21.86 11.28 -15.31
N ASP A 13 21.87 12.38 -16.06
CA ASP A 13 22.18 12.40 -17.49
C ASP A 13 23.46 13.21 -17.81
N GLY A 14 24.22 13.60 -16.80
CA GLY A 14 25.54 14.25 -16.92
C GLY A 14 26.69 13.30 -16.58
N GLU A 15 27.88 13.59 -17.08
CA GLU A 15 29.10 12.77 -16.92
C GLU A 15 29.72 12.83 -15.50
N GLY A 16 29.03 13.50 -14.56
CA GLY A 16 29.45 13.65 -13.16
C GLY A 16 29.14 12.44 -12.28
N CYS A 17 29.55 12.54 -11.01
CA CYS A 17 29.36 11.45 -10.04
C CYS A 17 27.89 11.38 -9.58
N SER A 18 27.14 10.43 -10.14
CA SER A 18 25.71 10.17 -9.91
C SER A 18 25.34 9.70 -8.49
N PHE A 19 26.29 9.66 -7.56
CA PHE A 19 26.13 9.22 -6.17
C PHE A 19 25.09 10.06 -5.41
N ILE A 20 24.03 9.40 -4.94
CA ILE A 20 22.98 9.93 -4.06
C ILE A 20 22.63 8.85 -3.02
N VAL A 21 22.84 9.13 -1.74
CA VAL A 21 22.46 8.24 -0.63
C VAL A 21 21.49 8.96 0.29
N TRP A 22 20.29 8.41 0.46
CA TRP A 22 19.26 8.97 1.34
C TRP A 22 19.68 8.91 2.80
N LYS A 23 19.39 9.96 3.56
CA LYS A 23 19.71 10.00 4.99
C LYS A 23 18.86 9.04 5.81
N ASP A 24 17.63 8.78 5.39
CA ASP A 24 16.78 7.73 5.96
C ASP A 24 16.90 6.48 5.08
N LYS A 25 17.42 5.38 5.64
CA LYS A 25 17.50 4.07 4.97
C LYS A 25 16.79 3.03 5.83
N ASN A 26 15.80 2.35 5.24
CA ASN A 26 14.85 1.46 5.90
C ASN A 26 14.39 1.95 7.30
N GLY A 27 13.97 3.23 7.36
CA GLY A 27 13.42 3.86 8.55
C GLY A 27 14.40 4.24 9.67
N ARG A 28 15.71 4.04 9.47
CA ARG A 28 16.80 4.51 10.34
C ARG A 28 17.49 5.71 9.69
N TYR A 29 17.81 6.73 10.48
CA TYR A 29 18.64 7.86 10.04
C TYR A 29 20.13 7.46 10.03
N ILE A 30 20.86 7.92 9.02
CA ILE A 30 22.31 7.76 8.86
C ILE A 30 22.97 9.10 9.18
N ASP A 31 23.68 9.15 10.30
CA ASP A 31 24.49 10.30 10.70
C ASP A 31 25.75 10.45 9.85
N THR A 32 26.26 11.68 9.76
CA THR A 32 27.43 11.99 8.93
C THR A 32 28.67 11.18 9.32
N ARG A 33 28.86 10.85 10.60
CA ARG A 33 29.98 10.01 11.06
C ARG A 33 29.89 8.59 10.48
N THR A 34 28.71 7.97 10.54
CA THR A 34 28.42 6.66 9.94
C THR A 34 28.52 6.70 8.42
N MET A 35 28.17 7.83 7.80
CA MET A 35 28.34 8.01 6.35
C MET A 35 29.82 8.12 5.95
N SER A 36 30.66 8.80 6.73
CA SER A 36 32.12 8.80 6.55
C SER A 36 32.71 7.41 6.74
N GLU A 37 32.37 6.73 7.83
CA GLU A 37 32.79 5.34 8.11
C GLU A 37 32.47 4.40 6.93
N LEU A 38 31.26 4.50 6.36
CA LEU A 38 30.80 3.73 5.20
C LEU A 38 31.56 4.05 3.90
N LEU A 39 31.92 5.32 3.68
CA LEU A 39 32.64 5.75 2.47
C LEU A 39 34.16 5.46 2.55
N GLU A 40 34.75 5.50 3.74
CA GLU A 40 36.16 5.19 3.99
C GLU A 40 36.44 3.68 3.97
N LYS A 41 35.55 2.87 4.55
CA LYS A 41 35.73 1.42 4.69
C LYS A 41 34.97 0.58 3.65
N GLY A 42 33.99 1.16 2.95
CA GLY A 42 33.01 0.45 2.11
C GLY A 42 31.91 -0.28 2.90
N GLU A 43 32.11 -0.54 4.19
CA GLU A 43 31.18 -1.21 5.10
C GLU A 43 31.18 -0.57 6.49
N THR A 44 30.02 -0.52 7.16
CA THR A 44 29.93 -0.14 8.58
C THR A 44 30.00 -1.35 9.50
N ASP A 45 30.22 -1.10 10.79
CA ASP A 45 29.88 -2.03 11.86
C ASP A 45 28.36 -2.31 11.90
N TYR A 46 27.91 -3.25 12.75
CA TYR A 46 26.49 -3.54 12.93
C TYR A 46 25.74 -2.38 13.61
N LEU A 47 24.78 -1.81 12.89
CA LEU A 47 23.96 -0.69 13.32
C LEU A 47 22.56 -1.16 13.70
N GLU A 48 22.01 -0.60 14.78
CA GLU A 48 20.69 -0.97 15.32
C GLU A 48 19.61 0.03 14.91
N GLY A 49 18.36 -0.45 14.80
CA GLY A 49 17.18 0.43 14.63
C GLY A 49 16.61 0.49 13.20
N PHE A 50 17.06 -0.37 12.28
CA PHE A 50 16.39 -0.56 11.00
C PHE A 50 15.02 -1.19 11.20
N LYS A 51 14.00 -0.74 10.46
CA LYS A 51 12.61 -1.20 10.65
C LYS A 51 12.37 -2.48 9.86
N GLY A 52 12.07 -3.56 10.56
CA GLY A 52 11.72 -4.84 9.95
C GLY A 52 10.26 -4.89 9.54
N SER A 53 9.75 -6.10 9.27
CA SER A 53 8.32 -6.30 9.07
C SER A 53 7.53 -5.94 10.33
N GLY A 54 6.54 -5.04 10.21
CA GLY A 54 5.70 -4.59 11.33
C GLY A 54 6.37 -3.55 12.23
N LYS A 55 6.39 -3.80 13.54
CA LYS A 55 6.96 -2.90 14.57
C LYS A 55 8.36 -3.28 15.05
N GLN A 56 8.90 -4.41 14.60
CA GLN A 56 10.21 -4.88 15.06
C GLN A 56 11.34 -4.09 14.42
N THR A 57 12.42 -3.88 15.17
CA THR A 57 13.68 -3.35 14.64
C THR A 57 14.77 -4.40 14.67
N TYR A 58 15.65 -4.40 13.68
CA TYR A 58 16.76 -5.34 13.56
C TYR A 58 18.12 -4.63 13.49
N LYS A 59 19.20 -5.43 13.55
CA LYS A 59 20.59 -4.99 13.38
C LYS A 59 21.11 -5.41 12.01
N ALA A 60 21.84 -4.54 11.34
CA ALA A 60 22.49 -4.83 10.06
C ALA A 60 23.73 -3.94 9.88
N LYS A 61 24.68 -4.36 9.06
CA LYS A 61 25.72 -3.46 8.54
C LYS A 61 25.25 -2.81 7.23
N LEU A 62 25.66 -1.57 7.00
CA LEU A 62 25.52 -0.91 5.71
C LEU A 62 26.72 -1.27 4.84
N ARG A 63 26.48 -1.50 3.55
CA ARG A 63 27.51 -1.83 2.56
C ARG A 63 27.35 -0.97 1.33
N PHE A 64 28.45 -0.44 0.81
CA PHE A 64 28.45 0.45 -0.35
C PHE A 64 28.94 -0.29 -1.60
N GLN A 65 28.04 -0.49 -2.58
CA GLN A 65 28.35 -1.10 -3.88
C GLN A 65 27.62 -0.34 -4.99
N ASN A 66 28.26 -0.18 -6.16
CA ASN A 66 27.61 0.37 -7.37
C ASN A 66 26.87 1.71 -7.12
N ASN A 67 27.53 2.66 -6.43
CA ASN A 67 26.99 3.94 -5.96
C ASN A 67 25.72 3.85 -5.08
N THR A 68 25.39 2.67 -4.55
CA THR A 68 24.18 2.34 -3.80
C THR A 68 24.53 1.79 -2.41
N VAL A 69 23.65 1.99 -1.42
CA VAL A 69 23.82 1.45 -0.07
C VAL A 69 22.84 0.29 0.17
N GLU A 70 23.41 -0.87 0.40
CA GLU A 70 22.74 -2.12 0.74
C GLU A 70 22.81 -2.41 2.24
N LEU A 71 21.97 -3.33 2.71
CA LEU A 71 21.86 -3.74 4.11
C LEU A 71 22.16 -5.24 4.19
N GLU A 72 23.22 -5.64 4.88
CA GLU A 72 23.52 -7.05 5.15
C GLU A 72 23.26 -7.35 6.63
N THR A 73 22.41 -8.33 6.92
CA THR A 73 22.18 -8.83 8.28
C THR A 73 23.27 -9.80 8.74
N ASP A 74 23.23 -10.16 10.02
CA ASP A 74 24.03 -11.21 10.65
C ASP A 74 23.92 -12.57 9.92
N ASN A 75 22.73 -12.93 9.45
CA ASN A 75 22.49 -14.10 8.59
C ASN A 75 22.94 -13.92 7.12
N GLY A 76 23.77 -12.92 6.81
CA GLY A 76 24.26 -12.64 5.45
C GLY A 76 23.17 -12.32 4.43
N THR A 77 21.96 -11.98 4.88
CA THR A 77 20.82 -11.73 4.00
C THR A 77 20.84 -10.26 3.56
N VAL A 78 20.83 -10.01 2.24
CA VAL A 78 20.76 -8.65 1.69
C VAL A 78 19.32 -8.13 1.79
N VAL A 79 19.04 -7.29 2.79
CA VAL A 79 17.70 -6.76 3.05
C VAL A 79 17.43 -5.54 2.17
N SER A 80 16.79 -5.80 1.04
CA SER A 80 16.14 -4.75 0.25
C SER A 80 14.98 -4.10 1.03
N ASP A 81 14.55 -2.89 0.65
CA ASP A 81 13.34 -2.24 1.19
C ASP A 81 12.03 -3.01 0.87
N ALA A 82 12.12 -4.12 0.13
CA ALA A 82 11.04 -5.08 -0.08
C ALA A 82 10.98 -6.08 1.09
N VAL A 83 9.88 -6.06 1.85
CA VAL A 83 9.67 -6.93 3.02
C VAL A 83 9.72 -8.40 2.59
N SER A 84 10.74 -9.13 3.05
CA SER A 84 10.88 -10.56 2.80
C SER A 84 10.10 -11.36 3.84
N LEU A 85 8.94 -11.88 3.43
CA LEU A 85 8.15 -12.87 4.15
C LEU A 85 8.62 -14.28 3.73
N PRO A 86 8.45 -15.31 4.60
CA PRO A 86 8.81 -16.69 4.24
C PRO A 86 8.15 -17.10 2.93
N VAL A 87 8.92 -17.73 2.04
CA VAL A 87 8.48 -18.10 0.68
C VAL A 87 8.06 -19.57 0.69
N SER A 88 6.89 -19.86 0.12
CA SER A 88 6.48 -21.21 -0.27
C SER A 88 6.36 -21.24 -1.78
N ASP A 89 7.10 -22.13 -2.46
CA ASP A 89 6.98 -22.34 -3.91
C ASP A 89 5.71 -23.13 -4.30
N GLU A 90 4.71 -23.14 -3.42
CA GLU A 90 3.42 -23.78 -3.62
C GLU A 90 2.62 -23.09 -4.74
N ILE A 91 1.92 -23.89 -5.53
CA ILE A 91 1.11 -23.42 -6.66
C ILE A 91 -0.23 -22.93 -6.12
N LEU A 92 -0.39 -21.61 -6.03
CA LEU A 92 -1.56 -20.96 -5.43
C LEU A 92 -2.73 -20.79 -6.40
N GLY A 93 -2.51 -21.04 -7.69
CA GLY A 93 -3.55 -20.99 -8.71
C GLY A 93 -3.00 -20.88 -10.14
N VAL A 94 -3.94 -20.76 -11.09
CA VAL A 94 -3.67 -20.51 -12.51
C VAL A 94 -3.58 -19.01 -12.78
N CYS A 95 -2.75 -18.60 -13.73
CA CYS A 95 -2.61 -17.19 -14.12
C CYS A 95 -3.85 -16.73 -14.92
N PRO A 96 -4.45 -15.57 -14.59
CA PRO A 96 -5.60 -15.03 -15.33
C PRO A 96 -5.28 -14.57 -16.77
N PHE A 97 -4.00 -14.56 -17.17
CA PHE A 97 -3.55 -14.20 -18.53
C PHE A 97 -3.08 -15.39 -19.39
N ASP A 98 -2.80 -16.54 -18.77
CA ASP A 98 -2.29 -17.73 -19.45
C ASP A 98 -2.67 -18.99 -18.65
N LYS A 99 -3.47 -19.87 -19.24
CA LYS A 99 -3.96 -21.10 -18.60
C LYS A 99 -2.85 -22.12 -18.33
N ASN A 100 -1.71 -21.99 -19.00
CA ASN A 100 -0.56 -22.88 -18.85
C ASN A 100 0.48 -22.33 -17.87
N CYS A 101 0.24 -21.17 -17.26
CA CYS A 101 1.13 -20.59 -16.25
C CYS A 101 0.50 -20.62 -14.86
N HIS A 102 1.29 -20.97 -13.86
CA HIS A 102 0.90 -20.95 -12.46
C HIS A 102 1.37 -19.68 -11.75
N VAL A 103 0.71 -19.34 -10.65
CA VAL A 103 1.09 -18.26 -9.73
C VAL A 103 1.73 -18.86 -8.49
N THR A 104 2.93 -18.39 -8.14
CA THR A 104 3.67 -18.79 -6.93
C THR A 104 3.86 -17.60 -5.99
N GLU A 105 4.19 -17.90 -4.74
CA GLU A 105 4.57 -16.90 -3.75
C GLU A 105 6.06 -16.53 -3.91
N ASN A 106 6.42 -15.26 -3.71
CA ASN A 106 7.80 -14.78 -3.62
C ASN A 106 7.96 -13.97 -2.32
N ALA A 107 9.17 -13.50 -2.00
CA ALA A 107 9.49 -12.77 -0.76
C ALA A 107 8.47 -11.66 -0.42
N SER A 108 8.04 -10.87 -1.41
CA SER A 108 7.14 -9.72 -1.19
C SER A 108 5.88 -9.70 -2.08
N SER A 109 5.73 -10.64 -3.02
CA SER A 109 4.68 -10.60 -4.04
C SER A 109 4.28 -11.97 -4.57
N TYR A 110 3.02 -12.14 -4.93
CA TYR A 110 2.54 -13.18 -5.82
C TYR A 110 2.89 -12.81 -7.26
N GLN A 111 3.42 -13.77 -8.00
CA GLN A 111 3.86 -13.59 -9.38
C GLN A 111 3.68 -14.86 -10.21
N CYS A 112 3.65 -14.72 -11.53
CA CYS A 112 3.70 -15.86 -12.43
C CYS A 112 5.05 -16.60 -12.31
N GLN A 113 5.01 -17.94 -12.29
CA GLN A 113 6.20 -18.80 -12.28
C GLN A 113 7.06 -18.62 -13.55
N GLN A 114 6.44 -18.23 -14.66
CA GLN A 114 7.07 -17.95 -15.95
C GLN A 114 6.56 -16.62 -16.53
N ILE A 115 7.30 -16.04 -17.48
CA ILE A 115 6.86 -14.82 -18.17
C ILE A 115 5.72 -15.19 -19.13
N CYS A 116 4.51 -14.69 -18.86
CA CYS A 116 3.33 -14.91 -19.70
C CYS A 116 3.40 -14.07 -20.99
N VAL A 117 4.14 -14.53 -22.00
CA VAL A 117 4.42 -13.76 -23.23
C VAL A 117 3.26 -13.79 -24.24
N GLN A 118 2.37 -14.78 -24.20
CA GLN A 118 1.49 -15.13 -25.34
C GLN A 118 0.47 -14.05 -25.77
N ASN A 119 0.13 -13.07 -24.92
CA ASN A 119 -0.89 -12.05 -25.22
C ASN A 119 -0.36 -10.60 -25.24
N GLY A 120 0.81 -10.38 -25.85
CA GLY A 120 1.19 -9.14 -26.56
C GLY A 120 1.37 -7.81 -25.79
N SER A 121 0.82 -7.65 -24.58
CA SER A 121 0.78 -6.38 -23.84
C SER A 121 1.65 -6.40 -22.57
N HIS A 122 1.66 -7.51 -21.83
CA HIS A 122 2.20 -7.57 -20.46
C HIS A 122 3.51 -8.33 -20.36
N LYS A 123 4.63 -7.65 -20.63
CA LYS A 123 6.01 -8.20 -20.54
C LYS A 123 6.42 -8.75 -19.16
N LYS A 124 5.54 -8.72 -18.15
CA LYS A 124 5.77 -9.22 -16.77
C LYS A 124 4.57 -9.97 -16.17
N GLY A 125 3.62 -10.44 -16.97
CA GLY A 125 2.50 -11.28 -16.49
C GLY A 125 1.62 -10.62 -15.41
N PHE A 126 1.11 -11.45 -14.49
CA PHE A 126 0.46 -10.99 -13.26
C PHE A 126 1.50 -10.72 -12.16
N THR A 127 1.31 -9.65 -11.39
CA THR A 127 2.14 -9.33 -10.20
C THR A 127 1.32 -8.58 -9.17
N MET A 128 1.26 -9.10 -7.93
CA MET A 128 0.53 -8.49 -6.82
C MET A 128 1.32 -8.61 -5.50
N PRO A 129 1.51 -7.53 -4.71
CA PRO A 129 2.16 -7.61 -3.41
C PRO A 129 1.43 -8.55 -2.44
N ARG A 130 2.18 -9.26 -1.58
CA ARG A 130 1.61 -10.07 -0.48
C ARG A 130 0.88 -9.24 0.57
N VAL A 131 1.33 -7.99 0.74
CA VAL A 131 0.72 -7.00 1.65
C VAL A 131 0.14 -5.84 0.85
N ILE A 132 -1.19 -5.74 0.84
CA ILE A 132 -1.95 -4.70 0.16
C ILE A 132 -2.51 -3.74 1.20
N CYS A 133 -2.15 -2.45 1.13
CA CYS A 133 -2.63 -1.42 2.07
C CYS A 133 -2.49 -1.85 3.56
N GLN A 134 -1.32 -2.38 3.92
CA GLN A 134 -0.96 -2.91 5.26
C GLN A 134 -1.74 -4.17 5.72
N ARG A 135 -2.65 -4.73 4.91
CA ARG A 135 -3.26 -6.06 5.12
C ARG A 135 -2.49 -7.14 4.34
N PRO A 136 -2.07 -8.26 4.95
CA PRO A 136 -1.66 -9.44 4.20
C PRO A 136 -2.88 -10.09 3.54
N ILE A 137 -2.74 -10.55 2.30
CA ILE A 137 -3.76 -11.34 1.60
C ILE A 137 -3.59 -12.82 1.96
N SER A 138 -4.68 -13.56 2.20
CA SER A 138 -4.61 -15.01 2.44
C SER A 138 -4.50 -15.79 1.13
N HIS A 139 -4.01 -17.04 1.19
CA HIS A 139 -3.96 -17.92 0.02
C HIS A 139 -5.37 -18.22 -0.55
N GLU A 140 -6.39 -18.29 0.32
CA GLU A 140 -7.81 -18.46 -0.06
C GLU A 140 -8.35 -17.21 -0.78
N GLU A 141 -8.06 -16.01 -0.26
CA GLU A 141 -8.43 -14.72 -0.88
C GLU A 141 -7.78 -14.56 -2.26
N LEU A 142 -6.53 -15.02 -2.40
CA LEU A 142 -5.82 -15.03 -3.67
C LEU A 142 -6.41 -16.04 -4.66
N ALA A 143 -6.71 -17.28 -4.23
CA ALA A 143 -7.30 -18.30 -5.10
C ALA A 143 -8.63 -17.81 -5.68
N TYR A 144 -9.52 -17.29 -4.83
CA TYR A 144 -10.78 -16.69 -5.27
C TYR A 144 -10.56 -15.54 -6.27
N PHE A 145 -9.59 -14.66 -6.01
CA PHE A 145 -9.22 -13.56 -6.91
C PHE A 145 -8.69 -14.03 -8.27
N LEU A 146 -7.91 -15.10 -8.32
CA LEU A 146 -7.38 -15.67 -9.56
C LEU A 146 -8.49 -16.31 -10.41
N GLU A 147 -9.47 -16.96 -9.78
CA GLU A 147 -10.64 -17.55 -10.46
C GLU A 147 -11.64 -16.48 -10.96
N HIS A 148 -11.99 -15.51 -10.11
CA HIS A 148 -13.09 -14.58 -10.36
C HIS A 148 -12.64 -13.21 -10.91
N GLY A 149 -11.34 -12.95 -10.96
CA GLY A 149 -10.76 -11.64 -11.29
C GLY A 149 -11.02 -10.54 -10.25
N ARG A 150 -11.61 -10.89 -9.10
CA ARG A 150 -11.95 -9.98 -8.00
C ARG A 150 -11.95 -10.72 -6.66
N THR A 151 -11.64 -10.04 -5.56
CA THR A 151 -11.88 -10.55 -4.20
C THR A 151 -13.34 -10.36 -3.77
N GLU A 152 -13.70 -10.93 -2.63
CA GLU A 152 -14.85 -10.47 -1.84
C GLU A 152 -14.60 -9.09 -1.20
N LEU A 153 -15.53 -8.64 -0.33
CA LEU A 153 -15.42 -7.36 0.38
C LEU A 153 -14.38 -7.46 1.51
N LEU A 154 -13.12 -7.18 1.18
CA LEU A 154 -12.04 -7.22 2.15
C LEU A 154 -12.06 -6.00 3.07
N GLU A 155 -11.95 -6.25 4.37
CA GLU A 155 -11.97 -5.25 5.43
C GLU A 155 -10.56 -4.93 5.94
N ASN A 156 -10.44 -3.94 6.83
CA ASN A 156 -9.20 -3.59 7.54
C ASN A 156 -8.03 -3.12 6.65
N PHE A 157 -8.26 -2.74 5.38
CA PHE A 157 -7.25 -2.05 4.59
C PHE A 157 -6.95 -0.67 5.17
N ILE A 158 -5.68 -0.31 5.32
CA ILE A 158 -5.24 0.97 5.88
C ILE A 158 -4.88 1.93 4.74
N SER A 159 -5.63 3.02 4.62
CA SER A 159 -5.38 4.06 3.62
C SER A 159 -4.12 4.89 3.93
N LYS A 160 -3.63 5.67 2.96
CA LYS A 160 -2.52 6.64 3.13
C LYS A 160 -2.71 7.62 4.29
N TYR A 161 -3.95 7.84 4.74
CA TYR A 161 -4.31 8.69 5.87
C TYR A 161 -4.49 7.92 7.19
N ASN A 162 -3.99 6.68 7.27
CA ASN A 162 -4.15 5.73 8.39
C ASN A 162 -5.61 5.47 8.82
N LYS A 163 -6.58 5.69 7.92
CA LYS A 163 -7.99 5.34 8.14
C LYS A 163 -8.29 3.96 7.56
N PRO A 164 -8.93 3.05 8.32
CA PRO A 164 -9.36 1.76 7.79
C PRO A 164 -10.48 1.95 6.75
N PHE A 165 -10.49 1.10 5.73
CA PHE A 165 -11.54 1.04 4.73
C PHE A 165 -11.87 -0.42 4.34
N LYS A 166 -13.01 -0.59 3.68
CA LYS A 166 -13.47 -1.85 3.09
C LYS A 166 -13.59 -1.68 1.57
N GLY A 167 -13.31 -2.71 0.79
CA GLY A 167 -13.44 -2.65 -0.66
C GLY A 167 -13.09 -3.97 -1.35
N TYR A 168 -13.42 -4.05 -2.64
CA TYR A 168 -13.06 -5.17 -3.50
C TYR A 168 -11.72 -4.89 -4.18
N VAL A 169 -10.84 -5.87 -4.26
CA VAL A 169 -9.62 -5.83 -5.08
C VAL A 169 -9.96 -6.47 -6.43
N VAL A 170 -9.75 -5.76 -7.53
CA VAL A 170 -10.18 -6.17 -8.88
C VAL A 170 -8.98 -6.17 -9.84
N LEU A 171 -8.86 -7.21 -10.68
CA LEU A 171 -7.82 -7.29 -11.70
C LEU A 171 -8.14 -6.38 -12.88
N ASN A 172 -7.18 -5.54 -13.30
CA ASN A 172 -7.29 -4.76 -14.53
C ASN A 172 -6.69 -5.57 -15.69
N PRO A 173 -7.50 -6.17 -16.60
CA PRO A 173 -6.96 -6.98 -17.70
C PRO A 173 -6.07 -6.16 -18.64
N SER A 174 -6.36 -4.86 -18.80
CA SER A 174 -5.61 -3.94 -19.64
C SER A 174 -4.24 -3.52 -19.08
N THR A 175 -3.88 -3.88 -17.83
CA THR A 175 -2.58 -3.48 -17.23
C THR A 175 -1.84 -4.58 -16.46
N GLY A 176 -2.47 -5.73 -16.20
CA GLY A 176 -1.87 -6.79 -15.37
C GLY A 176 -1.86 -6.50 -13.86
N ARG A 177 -2.41 -5.37 -13.43
CA ARG A 177 -2.35 -4.88 -12.04
C ARG A 177 -3.70 -4.95 -11.33
N TYR A 178 -3.67 -5.19 -10.04
CA TYR A 178 -4.83 -5.02 -9.17
C TYR A 178 -5.19 -3.53 -9.03
N GLY A 179 -6.49 -3.26 -8.88
CA GLY A 179 -7.07 -1.98 -8.49
C GLY A 179 -8.08 -2.19 -7.35
N PHE A 180 -8.75 -1.12 -6.94
CA PHE A 180 -9.81 -1.17 -5.92
C PHE A 180 -11.14 -0.69 -6.48
N GLU A 181 -12.20 -1.43 -6.19
CA GLU A 181 -13.58 -1.01 -6.40
C GLU A 181 -14.27 -0.84 -5.04
N PHE A 182 -14.99 0.27 -4.89
CA PHE A 182 -15.66 0.64 -3.64
C PHE A 182 -17.16 0.75 -3.89
N MET A 183 -17.97 0.19 -3.00
CA MET A 183 -19.42 0.39 -3.04
C MET A 183 -19.74 1.90 -3.06
N PRO A 184 -20.72 2.34 -3.87
CA PRO A 184 -21.10 3.74 -3.93
C PRO A 184 -21.55 4.19 -2.53
N ARG A 185 -20.80 5.14 -1.96
CA ARG A 185 -21.11 5.69 -0.64
C ARG A 185 -22.41 6.47 -0.74
N PHE A 186 -23.47 5.99 -0.09
CA PHE A 186 -24.67 6.78 0.17
C PHE A 186 -24.23 8.13 0.78
N PRO A 187 -24.70 9.27 0.23
CA PRO A 187 -24.31 10.57 0.75
C PRO A 187 -24.78 10.66 2.21
N LYS A 188 -23.85 11.00 3.12
CA LYS A 188 -24.24 11.31 4.50
C LYS A 188 -25.23 12.46 4.46
N ALA A 189 -26.39 12.28 5.09
CA ALA A 189 -27.33 13.35 5.33
C ALA A 189 -26.57 14.54 5.96
N VAL A 190 -26.71 15.71 5.37
CA VAL A 190 -25.99 16.90 5.81
C VAL A 190 -26.47 17.26 7.20
N ALA A 191 -25.56 17.33 8.18
CA ALA A 191 -25.91 17.76 9.52
C ALA A 191 -26.40 19.22 9.44
N SER A 192 -27.70 19.42 9.67
CA SER A 192 -28.33 20.74 9.56
C SER A 192 -27.74 21.68 10.61
N ALA A 193 -27.17 22.79 10.14
CA ALA A 193 -26.63 23.83 10.99
C ALA A 193 -27.71 24.46 11.90
N THR A 194 -27.28 24.95 13.06
CA THR A 194 -28.12 25.54 14.10
C THR A 194 -28.91 26.76 13.58
N PRO A 195 -30.24 26.81 13.72
CA PRO A 195 -31.03 27.98 13.34
C PRO A 195 -31.09 29.00 14.49
N SER A 196 -30.66 30.25 14.26
CA SER A 196 -30.90 31.42 15.13
C SER A 196 -30.50 32.72 14.41
N PRO A 197 -31.19 33.86 14.65
CA PRO A 197 -32.64 34.03 14.45
C PRO A 197 -32.96 35.38 13.76
N VAL A 198 -34.27 35.69 13.58
CA VAL A 198 -34.87 37.01 13.18
C VAL A 198 -34.43 37.56 11.79
N THR A 199 -35.20 38.36 11.04
CA THR A 199 -36.59 38.89 11.06
C THR A 199 -37.07 38.92 9.57
N THR A 200 -38.34 38.89 9.14
CA THR A 200 -39.37 39.96 9.20
C THR A 200 -40.62 39.50 8.43
N GLU A 201 -41.81 39.59 9.06
CA GLU A 201 -43.17 39.88 8.53
C GLU A 201 -43.75 39.20 7.24
N ALA A 202 -45.07 38.99 7.08
CA ALA A 202 -46.20 38.91 8.03
C ALA A 202 -47.49 38.42 7.32
N ASN A 203 -48.46 37.91 8.11
CA ASN A 203 -49.89 37.75 7.77
C ASN A 203 -50.21 36.68 6.66
N ILE A 204 -51.42 36.09 6.55
CA ILE A 204 -52.75 36.42 7.09
C ILE A 204 -53.37 35.21 7.86
N SER A 205 -54.37 35.47 8.71
CA SER A 205 -55.25 34.55 9.45
C SER A 205 -56.20 33.70 8.55
N ALA A 206 -57.13 32.82 8.98
CA ALA A 206 -57.67 32.29 10.27
C ALA A 206 -58.17 30.82 10.01
N GLN A 207 -58.82 30.00 10.86
CA GLN A 207 -59.33 29.93 12.26
C GLN A 207 -58.94 28.53 12.83
N ALA A 208 -59.04 28.11 14.11
CA ALA A 208 -59.76 28.47 15.34
C ALA A 208 -61.11 27.73 15.62
N ALA A 209 -61.15 26.97 16.74
CA ALA A 209 -62.31 26.32 17.41
C ALA A 209 -63.03 25.15 16.68
N ALA A 210 -63.71 24.20 17.36
CA ALA A 210 -63.60 23.63 18.72
C ALA A 210 -64.55 22.39 18.86
N SER A 211 -64.37 21.57 19.91
CA SER A 211 -65.36 20.60 20.45
C SER A 211 -65.72 19.39 19.56
N ALA A 212 -66.26 18.26 20.06
CA ALA A 212 -66.25 17.64 21.41
C ALA A 212 -66.63 16.14 21.28
N GLU A 213 -66.68 15.41 22.38
CA GLU A 213 -67.12 14.00 22.44
C GLU A 213 -68.61 13.81 22.06
N ALA A 214 -68.93 12.69 21.40
CA ALA A 214 -70.02 11.79 21.81
C ALA A 214 -69.99 10.45 21.06
N LYS A 215 -70.11 9.34 21.79
CA LYS A 215 -70.24 7.97 21.23
C LYS A 215 -71.66 7.43 21.49
N PRO A 216 -72.47 7.15 20.46
CA PRO A 216 -73.67 6.35 20.64
C PRO A 216 -73.36 4.85 20.49
N LYS A 217 -73.96 4.02 21.35
CA LYS A 217 -74.21 2.60 21.07
C LYS A 217 -75.53 2.49 20.31
N ARG A 218 -75.61 1.59 19.33
CA ARG A 218 -76.77 0.68 19.20
C ARG A 218 -76.30 -0.64 18.60
#